data_AF-A0Q1X1-F1
#
_entry.id   AF-A0Q1X1-F1
#
_cell.length_a   1.000
_cell.length_b   1.000
_cell.length_c   1.000
_cell.angle_alpha   90.00
_cell.angle_beta   90.00
_cell.angle_gamma   90.00
#
_symmetry.space_group_name_H-M   'P 1'
#
loop_
_entity.id
_entity.type
_entity.pdbx_description
1 polymer ?
#
loop_
_entity_poly.entity_id
_entity_poly.type
_entity_poly.pdbx_seq_one_letter_code
_entity_poly.pdbx_strand_id
1 'polypeptide(L)'
;MYQYVKSYYDYIFNIVDKNLSINDGMNELINYCNKKCESDIWNELRELDFNEEKECLIDWIEENLQDSPPEDHIDCLYFGLFDGVYDDEETCGLYLSGAELEEGQDLEDLELEYEPDDMYASSEILYKTSKILKKSDNDIKQIGEYIIYLGYAVLIIKEISKSTYGLFNEINIKKIVIGFDEGDCISLDL
;
A
#
# COMPACT_ATOMS: atom_id res chain seq x y z
N MET A 1 -16.69 8.26 13.02
CA MET A 1 -16.07 7.63 11.84
C MET A 1 -14.87 8.46 11.37
N TYR A 2 -15.07 9.65 10.80
CA TYR A 2 -13.98 10.53 10.30
C TYR A 2 -12.83 10.85 11.27
N GLN A 3 -13.09 11.11 12.55
CA GLN A 3 -12.01 11.42 13.51
C GLN A 3 -11.11 10.21 13.83
N TYR A 4 -11.64 8.99 13.70
CA TYR A 4 -10.85 7.76 13.92
C TYR A 4 -9.96 7.47 12.72
N VAL A 5 -10.50 7.62 11.52
CA VAL A 5 -9.79 7.45 10.24
C VAL A 5 -8.56 8.37 10.17
N LYS A 6 -8.71 9.67 10.47
CA LYS A 6 -7.56 10.58 10.55
C LYS A 6 -6.46 10.12 11.53
N SER A 7 -6.86 9.61 12.70
CA SER A 7 -5.89 9.12 13.69
C SER A 7 -5.17 7.83 13.29
N TYR A 8 -5.68 7.13 12.26
CA TYR A 8 -5.03 5.96 11.69
C TYR A 8 -3.95 6.38 10.71
N TYR A 9 -4.26 7.31 9.80
CA TYR A 9 -3.26 7.93 8.91
C TYR A 9 -2.09 8.53 9.67
N ASP A 10 -2.38 9.39 10.65
CA ASP A 10 -1.35 10.02 11.47
C ASP A 10 -0.43 8.96 12.11
N TYR A 11 -0.99 7.82 12.52
CA TYR A 11 -0.19 6.75 13.10
C TYR A 11 0.65 6.01 12.05
N ILE A 12 0.09 5.69 10.88
CA ILE A 12 0.83 5.06 9.78
C ILE A 12 2.01 5.96 9.38
N PHE A 13 1.78 7.26 9.14
CA PHE A 13 2.85 8.23 8.85
C PHE A 13 3.94 8.22 9.94
N ASN A 14 3.55 8.23 11.21
CA ASN A 14 4.52 8.16 12.32
C ASN A 14 5.32 6.85 12.33
N ILE A 15 4.76 5.72 11.89
CA ILE A 15 5.51 4.45 11.76
C ILE A 15 6.47 4.51 10.57
N VAL A 16 5.98 5.03 9.44
CA VAL A 16 6.76 5.22 8.22
C VAL A 16 7.99 6.08 8.49
N ASP A 17 7.86 7.20 9.21
CA ASP A 17 8.97 8.12 9.53
C ASP A 17 10.05 7.52 10.45
N LYS A 18 9.73 6.45 11.21
CA LYS A 18 10.71 5.79 12.09
C LYS A 18 11.76 4.98 11.32
N ASN A 19 11.60 4.79 10.01
CA ASN A 19 12.51 3.99 9.18
C ASN A 19 12.77 2.58 9.73
N LEU A 20 11.71 1.95 10.23
CA LEU A 20 11.73 0.56 10.68
C LEU A 20 11.82 -0.39 9.48
N SER A 21 12.23 -1.64 9.72
CA SER A 21 12.01 -2.71 8.74
C SER A 21 10.51 -2.93 8.54
N ILE A 22 10.11 -3.54 7.42
CA ILE A 22 8.69 -3.82 7.13
C ILE A 22 8.06 -4.63 8.28
N ASN A 23 8.71 -5.72 8.70
CA ASN A 23 8.22 -6.55 9.81
C ASN A 23 8.15 -5.80 11.14
N ASP A 24 9.12 -4.94 11.45
CA ASP A 24 9.08 -4.14 12.69
C ASP A 24 7.99 -3.07 12.64
N GLY A 25 7.81 -2.41 11.50
CA GLY A 25 6.75 -1.44 11.25
C GLY A 25 5.37 -2.08 11.37
N MET A 26 5.17 -3.25 10.75
CA MET A 26 3.93 -4.02 10.86
C MET A 26 3.66 -4.46 12.29
N ASN A 27 4.68 -4.90 13.03
CA ASN A 27 4.52 -5.22 14.46
C ASN A 27 4.06 -4.01 15.29
N GLU A 28 4.57 -2.81 15.01
CA GLU A 28 4.14 -1.57 15.67
C GLU A 28 2.72 -1.15 15.30
N LEU A 29 2.28 -1.40 14.06
CA LEU A 29 0.91 -1.20 13.62
C LEU A 29 -0.04 -2.20 14.30
N ILE A 30 0.33 -3.48 14.36
CA ILE A 30 -0.44 -4.52 15.08
C ILE A 30 -0.51 -4.21 16.57
N ASN A 31 0.58 -3.74 17.20
CA ASN A 31 0.60 -3.26 18.59
C ASN A 31 -0.44 -2.15 18.82
N TYR A 32 -0.57 -1.24 17.86
CA TYR A 32 -1.54 -0.14 17.95
C TYR A 32 -2.98 -0.61 17.78
N CYS A 33 -3.25 -1.51 16.84
CA CYS A 33 -4.57 -2.15 16.68
C CYS A 33 -4.99 -2.87 17.97
N ASN A 34 -4.11 -3.70 18.54
CA ASN A 34 -4.42 -4.46 19.76
C ASN A 34 -4.70 -3.56 20.98
N LYS A 35 -4.02 -2.40 21.08
CA LYS A 35 -4.31 -1.42 22.14
C LYS A 35 -5.68 -0.74 21.97
N LYS A 36 -6.19 -0.62 20.75
CA LYS A 36 -7.51 -0.04 20.47
C LYS A 36 -8.64 -1.03 20.65
N CYS A 37 -8.42 -2.27 20.22
CA CYS A 37 -9.39 -3.34 20.35
C CYS A 37 -8.64 -4.66 20.55
N GLU A 38 -8.70 -5.24 21.74
CA GLU A 38 -7.99 -6.49 22.03
C GLU A 38 -8.59 -7.67 21.26
N SER A 39 -7.75 -8.48 20.62
CA SER A 39 -8.20 -9.67 19.88
C SER A 39 -7.04 -10.64 19.60
N ASP A 40 -7.34 -11.94 19.56
CA ASP A 40 -6.37 -12.98 19.25
C ASP A 40 -5.91 -12.93 17.78
N ILE A 41 -6.72 -12.35 16.89
CA ILE A 41 -6.39 -12.24 15.46
C ILE A 41 -5.12 -11.40 15.23
N TRP A 42 -4.80 -10.47 16.15
CA TRP A 42 -3.57 -9.70 16.09
C TRP A 42 -2.33 -10.56 16.30
N ASN A 43 -2.44 -11.62 17.10
CA ASN A 43 -1.34 -12.57 17.26
C ASN A 43 -1.17 -13.42 16.00
N GLU A 44 -2.28 -13.83 15.35
CA GLU A 44 -2.20 -14.52 14.05
C GLU A 44 -1.48 -13.67 12.99
N LEU A 45 -1.76 -12.36 12.92
CA LEU A 45 -1.10 -11.46 11.99
C LEU A 45 0.41 -11.31 12.24
N ARG A 46 0.89 -11.45 13.48
CA ARG A 46 2.33 -11.34 13.79
C ARG A 46 3.16 -12.50 13.28
N GLU A 47 2.53 -13.63 13.01
CA GLU A 47 3.22 -14.82 12.50
C GLU A 47 3.47 -14.72 10.98
N LEU A 48 2.93 -13.70 10.31
CA LEU A 48 3.20 -13.43 8.90
C LEU A 48 4.59 -12.82 8.71
N ASP A 49 5.29 -13.24 7.66
CA ASP A 49 6.51 -12.58 7.21
C ASP A 49 6.18 -11.54 6.13
N PHE A 50 6.01 -10.29 6.54
CA PHE A 50 5.65 -9.19 5.63
C PHE A 50 6.79 -8.83 4.65
N ASN A 51 8.00 -9.38 4.81
CA ASN A 51 9.06 -9.20 3.82
C ASN A 51 9.04 -10.25 2.70
N GLU A 52 8.20 -11.30 2.80
CA GLU A 52 8.23 -12.48 1.92
C GLU A 52 8.19 -12.12 0.43
N GLU A 53 7.36 -11.15 0.04
CA GLU A 53 7.10 -10.79 -1.36
C GLU A 53 7.87 -9.54 -1.84
N LYS A 54 8.76 -8.97 -1.01
CA LYS A 54 9.43 -7.70 -1.31
C LYS A 54 10.21 -7.74 -2.63
N GLU A 55 11.03 -8.76 -2.86
CA GLU A 55 11.85 -8.84 -4.09
C GLU A 55 10.96 -9.02 -5.33
N CYS A 56 9.89 -9.83 -5.26
CA CYS A 56 8.95 -9.99 -6.36
C CYS A 56 8.23 -8.67 -6.71
N LEU A 57 7.90 -7.84 -5.72
CA LEU A 57 7.27 -6.54 -5.95
C LEU A 57 8.26 -5.51 -6.50
N ILE A 58 9.56 -5.61 -6.17
CA ILE A 58 10.60 -4.80 -6.83
C ILE A 58 10.64 -5.15 -8.32
N ASP A 59 10.78 -6.44 -8.63
CA ASP A 59 10.85 -6.92 -10.02
C ASP A 59 9.61 -6.48 -10.81
N TRP A 60 8.41 -6.64 -10.24
CA TRP A 60 7.15 -6.21 -10.87
C TRP A 60 7.11 -4.70 -11.19
N ILE A 61 7.59 -3.85 -10.28
CA ILE A 61 7.63 -2.39 -10.52
C ILE A 61 8.67 -2.04 -11.57
N GLU A 62 9.85 -2.64 -11.50
CA GLU A 62 10.91 -2.41 -12.48
C GLU A 62 10.50 -2.85 -13.89
N GLU A 63 9.88 -4.03 -14.02
CA GLU A 63 9.36 -4.56 -15.29
C GLU A 63 8.31 -3.62 -15.89
N ASN A 64 7.29 -3.21 -15.12
CA ASN A 64 6.25 -2.31 -15.63
C ASN A 64 6.81 -0.98 -16.13
N LEU A 65 7.71 -0.36 -15.38
CA LEU A 65 8.27 0.95 -15.73
C LEU A 65 9.31 0.86 -16.85
N GLN A 66 9.93 -0.30 -17.09
CA GLN A 66 10.86 -0.51 -18.19
C GLN A 66 10.14 -0.90 -19.49
N ASP A 67 9.16 -1.80 -19.41
CA ASP A 67 8.45 -2.31 -20.58
C ASP A 67 7.36 -1.35 -21.07
N SER A 68 6.74 -0.63 -20.14
CA SER A 68 5.71 0.38 -20.42
C SER A 68 6.00 1.65 -19.62
N PRO A 69 7.04 2.44 -19.95
CA PRO A 69 7.35 3.66 -19.22
C PRO A 69 6.19 4.67 -19.32
N PRO A 70 5.94 5.45 -18.26
CA PRO A 70 4.93 6.51 -18.30
C PRO A 70 5.32 7.61 -19.28
N GLU A 71 4.32 8.35 -19.78
CA GLU A 71 4.55 9.54 -20.60
C GLU A 71 5.20 10.66 -19.79
N ASP A 72 5.92 11.58 -20.44
CA ASP A 72 6.74 12.62 -19.79
C ASP A 72 5.96 13.55 -18.83
N HIS A 73 4.64 13.69 -19.01
CA HIS A 73 3.77 14.52 -18.15
C HIS A 73 3.33 13.79 -16.88
N ILE A 74 3.43 12.46 -16.83
CA ILE A 74 3.09 11.66 -15.66
C ILE A 74 4.24 11.75 -14.66
N ASP A 75 4.03 12.48 -13.58
CA ASP A 75 5.04 12.71 -12.53
C ASP A 75 4.61 12.20 -11.14
N CYS A 76 3.48 11.49 -11.07
CA CYS A 76 3.02 10.79 -9.89
C CYS A 76 2.68 9.33 -10.21
N LEU A 77 3.23 8.40 -9.43
CA LEU A 77 2.81 7.00 -9.46
C LEU A 77 1.77 6.74 -8.36
N TYR A 78 0.75 5.95 -8.68
CA TYR A 78 -0.29 5.51 -7.77
C TYR A 78 -0.21 3.99 -7.58
N PHE A 79 -0.10 3.55 -6.33
CA PHE A 79 -0.16 2.15 -5.92
C PHE A 79 -1.48 1.88 -5.20
N GLY A 80 -2.44 1.33 -5.93
CA GLY A 80 -3.77 1.07 -5.40
C GLY A 80 -3.91 -0.31 -4.78
N LEU A 81 -4.53 -0.38 -3.61
CA LEU A 81 -4.94 -1.62 -2.98
C LEU A 81 -6.22 -2.12 -3.62
N PHE A 82 -6.24 -3.39 -4.00
CA PHE A 82 -7.45 -4.04 -4.47
C PHE A 82 -7.72 -5.36 -3.74
N ASP A 83 -9.00 -5.67 -3.56
CA ASP A 83 -9.51 -6.98 -3.22
C ASP A 83 -10.56 -7.40 -4.25
N GLY A 84 -10.43 -8.61 -4.79
CA GLY A 84 -11.23 -9.05 -5.93
C GLY A 84 -11.43 -10.55 -5.98
N VAL A 85 -12.09 -10.99 -7.04
CA VAL A 85 -12.23 -12.42 -7.38
C VAL A 85 -11.77 -12.60 -8.81
N TYR A 86 -10.79 -13.47 -9.02
CA TYR A 86 -10.26 -13.84 -10.33
C TYR A 86 -10.37 -15.36 -10.49
N ASP A 87 -11.01 -15.81 -11.57
CA ASP A 87 -11.28 -17.25 -11.83
C ASP A 87 -11.90 -18.00 -10.64
N ASP A 88 -12.91 -17.38 -10.00
CA ASP A 88 -13.59 -17.87 -8.78
C ASP A 88 -12.69 -17.94 -7.51
N GLU A 89 -11.46 -17.44 -7.57
CA GLU A 89 -10.55 -17.34 -6.42
C GLU A 89 -10.48 -15.90 -5.89
N GLU A 90 -10.63 -15.73 -4.57
CA GLU A 90 -10.42 -14.42 -3.93
C GLU A 90 -8.94 -14.03 -4.05
N THR A 91 -8.67 -12.81 -4.51
CA THR A 91 -7.33 -12.24 -4.64
C THR A 91 -7.24 -10.89 -3.93
N CYS A 92 -6.06 -10.55 -3.44
CA CYS A 92 -5.74 -9.23 -2.91
C CYS A 92 -4.38 -8.82 -3.44
N GLY A 93 -4.16 -7.52 -3.64
CA GLY A 93 -2.93 -7.09 -4.28
C GLY A 93 -2.75 -5.59 -4.35
N LEU A 94 -1.76 -5.21 -5.16
CA LEU A 94 -1.47 -3.85 -5.54
C LEU A 94 -1.63 -3.70 -7.05
N TYR A 95 -2.14 -2.57 -7.51
CA TYR A 95 -2.01 -2.17 -8.90
C TYR A 95 -1.16 -0.92 -9.03
N LEU A 96 -0.50 -0.76 -10.18
CA LEU A 96 0.32 0.40 -10.52
C LEU A 96 -0.41 1.26 -11.55
N SER A 97 -0.51 2.55 -11.26
CA SER A 97 -1.00 3.55 -12.21
C SER A 97 -0.20 4.84 -12.05
N GLY A 98 -0.58 5.90 -12.75
CA GLY A 98 0.05 7.21 -12.60
C GLY A 98 -0.80 8.34 -13.17
N ALA A 99 -0.47 9.55 -12.74
CA ALA A 99 -1.18 10.77 -13.07
C ALA A 99 -0.19 11.95 -13.24
N GLU A 100 -0.63 13.00 -13.92
CA GLU A 100 0.00 14.32 -13.86
C GLU A 100 -0.43 15.03 -12.57
N LEU A 101 0.52 15.62 -11.84
CA LEU A 101 0.21 16.45 -10.66
C LEU A 101 -0.08 17.90 -11.07
N GLU A 102 -1.31 18.32 -10.84
CA GLU A 102 -1.66 19.74 -10.92
C GLU A 102 -1.34 20.49 -9.60
N GLU A 103 -0.96 21.77 -9.71
CA GLU A 103 -0.65 22.59 -8.54
C GLU A 103 -1.88 22.75 -7.63
N GLY A 104 -1.79 22.21 -6.42
CA GLY A 104 -2.86 22.30 -5.42
C GLY A 104 -3.98 21.27 -5.59
N GLN A 105 -3.79 20.27 -6.45
CA GLN A 105 -4.71 19.14 -6.61
C GLN A 105 -4.79 18.31 -5.32
N ASP A 106 -5.98 17.82 -5.02
CA ASP A 106 -6.18 16.82 -3.98
C ASP A 106 -5.75 15.45 -4.50
N LEU A 107 -4.99 14.70 -3.71
CA LEU A 107 -4.47 13.40 -4.14
C LEU A 107 -5.57 12.33 -4.21
N GLU A 108 -6.69 12.56 -3.53
CA GLU A 108 -7.88 11.71 -3.61
C GLU A 108 -8.60 11.88 -4.97
N ASP A 109 -8.33 12.98 -5.69
CA ASP A 109 -8.96 13.37 -6.97
C ASP A 109 -7.97 13.24 -8.16
N LEU A 110 -6.99 12.34 -8.08
CA LEU A 110 -6.06 12.11 -9.18
C LEU A 110 -6.79 11.47 -10.38
N GLU A 111 -6.64 12.07 -11.56
CA GLU A 111 -7.05 11.45 -12.82
C GLU A 111 -5.94 10.51 -13.28
N LEU A 112 -6.16 9.21 -13.10
CA LEU A 112 -5.21 8.17 -13.48
C LEU A 112 -5.19 8.02 -15.01
N GLU A 113 -4.02 8.25 -15.61
CA GLU A 113 -3.80 8.23 -17.07
C GLU A 113 -2.81 7.15 -17.50
N TYR A 114 -1.86 6.80 -16.63
CA TYR A 114 -0.89 5.76 -16.88
C TYR A 114 -1.43 4.41 -16.39
N GLU A 115 -1.61 3.47 -17.32
CA GLU A 115 -2.09 2.11 -17.06
C GLU A 115 -1.21 1.11 -17.84
N PRO A 116 -0.14 0.56 -17.25
CA PRO A 116 0.67 -0.44 -17.93
C PRO A 116 -0.10 -1.77 -18.08
N ASP A 117 0.23 -2.55 -19.11
CA ASP A 117 -0.52 -3.78 -19.43
C ASP A 117 -0.53 -4.81 -18.26
N ASP A 118 0.58 -4.93 -17.54
CA ASP A 118 0.75 -5.84 -16.39
C ASP A 118 0.67 -5.08 -15.05
N MET A 119 -0.24 -4.11 -14.97
CA MET A 119 -0.41 -3.22 -13.82
C MET A 119 -0.85 -3.89 -12.52
N TYR A 120 -1.15 -5.19 -12.46
CA TYR A 120 -1.64 -5.85 -11.25
C TYR A 120 -0.61 -6.84 -10.69
N ALA A 121 -0.31 -6.72 -9.40
CA ALA A 121 0.44 -7.70 -8.63
C ALA A 121 -0.44 -8.33 -7.55
N SER A 122 -0.57 -9.65 -7.59
CA SER A 122 -1.20 -10.40 -6.50
C SER A 122 -0.26 -10.45 -5.29
N SER A 123 -0.82 -10.27 -4.10
CA SER A 123 -0.09 -10.29 -2.83
C SER A 123 -0.65 -11.40 -1.94
N GLU A 124 0.18 -12.41 -1.71
CA GLU A 124 -0.17 -13.51 -0.81
C GLU A 124 -0.24 -13.01 0.64
N ILE A 125 0.56 -12.00 0.99
CA ILE A 125 0.54 -11.39 2.33
C ILE A 125 -0.76 -10.62 2.57
N LEU A 126 -1.21 -9.80 1.62
CA LEU A 126 -2.50 -9.12 1.71
C LEU A 126 -3.65 -10.13 1.72
N TYR A 127 -3.57 -11.19 0.92
CA TYR A 127 -4.57 -12.26 0.90
C TYR A 127 -4.67 -12.98 2.25
N LYS A 128 -3.54 -13.43 2.82
CA LYS A 128 -3.48 -14.05 4.17
C LYS A 128 -4.04 -13.09 5.22
N THR A 129 -3.68 -11.82 5.16
CA THR A 129 -4.20 -10.76 6.04
C THR A 129 -5.72 -10.67 5.93
N SER A 130 -6.28 -10.64 4.71
CA SER A 130 -7.71 -10.67 4.45
C SER A 130 -8.40 -11.82 5.18
N LYS A 131 -7.86 -13.03 5.00
CA LYS A 131 -8.45 -14.25 5.56
C LYS A 131 -8.41 -14.24 7.08
N ILE A 132 -7.38 -13.68 7.69
CA ILE A 132 -7.30 -13.54 9.15
C ILE A 132 -8.32 -12.51 9.64
N LEU A 133 -8.40 -11.33 9.02
CA LEU A 133 -9.34 -10.28 9.41
C LEU A 133 -10.81 -10.70 9.22
N LYS A 134 -11.13 -11.48 8.17
CA LYS A 134 -12.48 -12.02 7.92
C LYS A 134 -12.99 -12.98 9.01
N LYS A 135 -12.12 -13.49 9.89
CA LYS A 135 -12.51 -14.30 11.07
C LYS A 135 -13.02 -13.46 12.24
N SER A 136 -12.82 -12.15 12.21
CA SER A 136 -13.12 -11.23 13.31
C SER A 136 -14.44 -10.50 13.14
N ASP A 137 -14.90 -9.84 14.20
CA ASP A 137 -16.06 -8.95 14.14
C ASP A 137 -15.76 -7.69 13.29
N ASN A 138 -16.82 -7.05 12.78
CA ASN A 138 -16.71 -5.93 11.83
C ASN A 138 -15.81 -4.77 12.32
N ASP A 139 -15.83 -4.43 13.61
CA ASP A 139 -15.02 -3.33 14.15
C ASP A 139 -13.51 -3.65 14.07
N ILE A 140 -13.14 -4.90 14.35
CA ILE A 140 -11.76 -5.39 14.26
C ILE A 140 -11.33 -5.43 12.80
N LYS A 141 -12.19 -5.98 11.93
CA LYS A 141 -11.96 -6.04 10.50
C LYS A 141 -11.69 -4.64 9.93
N GLN A 142 -12.54 -3.66 10.24
CA GLN A 142 -12.40 -2.30 9.72
C GLN A 142 -11.10 -1.63 10.19
N ILE A 143 -10.71 -1.80 11.46
CA ILE A 143 -9.43 -1.28 11.97
C ILE A 143 -8.26 -1.96 11.26
N GLY A 144 -8.36 -3.29 11.07
CA GLY A 144 -7.37 -4.08 10.37
C GLY A 144 -7.16 -3.64 8.92
N GLU A 145 -8.24 -3.43 8.17
CA GLU A 145 -8.16 -2.95 6.78
C GLU A 145 -7.49 -1.57 6.73
N TYR A 146 -7.94 -0.60 7.52
CA TYR A 146 -7.34 0.74 7.48
C TYR A 146 -5.88 0.79 7.93
N ILE A 147 -5.47 0.00 8.92
CA ILE A 147 -4.15 0.14 9.54
C ILE A 147 -3.17 -0.89 9.00
N ILE A 148 -3.59 -2.14 8.86
CA ILE A 148 -2.72 -3.25 8.45
C ILE A 148 -2.58 -3.31 6.94
N TYR A 149 -3.66 -3.21 6.16
CA TYR A 149 -3.52 -3.22 4.68
C TYR A 149 -2.75 -2.00 4.19
N LEU A 150 -3.26 -0.81 4.51
CA LEU A 150 -2.65 0.42 4.05
C LEU A 150 -1.25 0.60 4.64
N GLY A 151 -1.06 0.28 5.92
CA GLY A 151 0.24 0.34 6.55
C GLY A 151 1.26 -0.60 5.90
N TYR A 152 0.84 -1.82 5.53
CA TYR A 152 1.69 -2.73 4.76
C TYR A 152 2.09 -2.14 3.42
N ALA A 153 1.11 -1.71 2.61
CA ALA A 153 1.34 -1.14 1.29
C ALA A 153 2.30 0.07 1.34
N VAL A 154 2.12 0.96 2.31
CA VAL A 154 3.01 2.13 2.44
C VAL A 154 4.42 1.71 2.87
N LEU A 155 4.56 0.75 3.79
CA LEU A 155 5.87 0.27 4.24
C LEU A 155 6.65 -0.46 3.13
N ILE A 156 5.98 -1.35 2.39
CA ILE A 156 6.61 -2.09 1.30
C ILE A 156 7.01 -1.14 0.16
N ILE A 157 6.11 -0.24 -0.26
CA ILE A 157 6.40 0.72 -1.34
C ILE A 157 7.50 1.71 -0.93
N LYS A 158 7.54 2.17 0.32
CA LYS A 158 8.65 2.98 0.83
C LYS A 158 9.99 2.25 0.80
N GLU A 159 10.00 0.95 1.09
CA GLU A 159 11.25 0.18 1.04
C GLU A 159 11.67 -0.06 -0.41
N ILE A 160 10.73 -0.36 -1.30
CA ILE A 160 10.97 -0.54 -2.73
C ILE A 160 11.49 0.74 -3.35
N SER A 161 10.91 1.90 -3.01
CA SER A 161 11.31 3.19 -3.58
C SER A 161 12.76 3.56 -3.32
N LYS A 162 13.37 3.03 -2.25
CA LYS A 162 14.81 3.19 -1.99
C LYS A 162 15.65 2.39 -2.98
N SER A 163 15.20 1.20 -3.37
CA SER A 163 15.88 0.33 -4.33
C SER A 163 15.68 0.82 -5.77
N THR A 164 14.49 1.30 -6.10
CA THR A 164 14.09 1.75 -7.44
C THR A 164 14.29 3.25 -7.67
N TYR A 165 14.88 3.98 -6.71
CA TYR A 165 15.05 5.44 -6.78
C TYR A 165 15.73 5.91 -8.07
N GLY A 166 16.73 5.17 -8.54
CA GLY A 166 17.42 5.48 -9.80
C GLY A 166 16.46 5.50 -10.99
N LEU A 167 15.60 4.49 -11.08
CA LEU A 167 14.58 4.38 -12.13
C LEU A 167 13.56 5.51 -12.01
N PHE A 168 13.00 5.75 -10.82
CA PHE A 168 12.03 6.83 -10.61
C PHE A 168 12.57 8.21 -11.00
N ASN A 169 13.85 8.47 -10.72
CA ASN A 169 14.49 9.71 -11.12
C ASN A 169 14.76 9.79 -12.63
N GLU A 170 15.02 8.66 -13.31
CA GLU A 170 15.17 8.61 -14.77
C GLU A 170 13.88 8.93 -15.51
N ILE A 171 12.73 8.49 -14.98
CA ILE A 171 11.39 8.77 -15.51
C ILE A 171 10.70 9.98 -14.84
N ASN A 172 11.44 10.82 -14.12
CA ASN A 172 10.97 12.09 -13.52
C ASN A 172 9.76 11.98 -12.56
N ILE A 173 9.59 10.86 -11.87
CA ILE A 173 8.55 10.73 -10.85
C ILE A 173 8.91 11.60 -9.64
N LYS A 174 7.97 12.45 -9.25
CA LYS A 174 8.10 13.39 -8.12
C LYS A 174 7.40 12.89 -6.86
N LYS A 175 6.35 12.09 -7.03
CA LYS A 175 5.50 11.67 -5.92
C LYS A 175 5.03 10.23 -6.09
N ILE A 176 4.87 9.56 -4.96
CA ILE A 176 4.20 8.27 -4.89
C ILE A 176 2.97 8.41 -4.01
N VAL A 177 1.84 7.92 -4.49
CA VAL A 177 0.59 7.80 -3.75
C VAL A 177 0.26 6.33 -3.57
N ILE A 178 -0.19 5.95 -2.37
CA ILE A 178 -0.59 4.59 -2.02
C ILE A 178 -1.96 4.67 -1.34
N GLY A 179 -2.96 3.96 -1.83
CA GLY A 179 -4.30 4.12 -1.29
C GLY A 179 -5.33 3.10 -1.75
N PHE A 180 -6.57 3.33 -1.34
CA PHE A 180 -7.75 2.63 -1.83
C PHE A 180 -8.39 3.43 -2.97
N ASP A 181 -9.13 2.74 -3.83
CA ASP A 181 -9.83 3.33 -4.99
C ASP A 181 -10.87 4.40 -4.61
N GLU A 182 -11.40 4.36 -3.38
CA GLU A 182 -12.41 5.31 -2.88
C GLU A 182 -11.81 6.56 -2.21
N GLY A 183 -10.56 6.91 -2.54
CA GLY A 183 -9.92 8.20 -2.21
C GLY A 183 -9.00 8.18 -0.99
N ASP A 184 -9.15 7.21 -0.10
CA ASP A 184 -8.35 7.09 1.12
C ASP A 184 -6.89 6.71 0.81
N CYS A 185 -5.96 7.68 0.84
CA CYS A 185 -4.56 7.48 0.43
C CYS A 185 -3.50 8.13 1.35
N ILE A 186 -2.26 7.69 1.16
CA ILE A 186 -1.03 8.22 1.77
C ILE A 186 -0.07 8.55 0.65
N SER A 187 0.67 9.66 0.78
CA SER A 187 1.74 9.98 -0.17
C SER A 187 3.13 9.96 0.46
N LEU A 188 4.10 9.62 -0.38
CA LEU A 188 5.51 9.63 -0.09
C LEU A 188 6.22 10.57 -1.07
N ASP A 189 7.08 11.42 -0.52
CA ASP A 189 8.03 12.20 -1.32
C ASP A 189 9.26 11.34 -1.63
N LEU A 190 9.80 11.48 -2.85
CA LEU A 190 10.99 10.77 -3.33
C LEU A 190 12.30 11.51 -3.02
#